data_AF-A0AAD5VCM0-F1
#
_entry.id   AF-A0AAD5VCM0-F1
#
_cell.length_a   1.000
_cell.length_b   1.000
_cell.length_c   1.000
_cell.angle_alpha   90.00
_cell.angle_beta   90.00
_cell.angle_gamma   90.00
#
_symmetry.space_group_name_H-M   'P 1'
#
loop_
_entity.id
_entity.type
_entity.pdbx_description
1 polymer ?
#
loop_
_entity_poly.entity_id
_entity_poly.type
_entity_poly.pdbx_seq_one_letter_code
_entity_poly.pdbx_strand_id
1 'polypeptide(L)'
;MRGRGNPAEPTYMTVRERIDFAIIILEFGALTGVVNSFSILTAQFFEPYGYSDTISGLMGATLLLVGIVAAGITAPLYDRVLTHHLGLSCKILCPILAVLKPHNTGALFALMAIMGATSLTMLPVALELAVELTRNADGSSAILWFACNLFGIIFVLVEGALRAPDTANPPENMRRALIFQGAFICGTTVFVAALQGKQRRREMDELRMKEVIQQDNSERSLT
;
A
#
# COMPACT_ATOMS: atom_id res chain seq x y z
N MET A 1 24.73 15.12 -10.56
CA MET A 1 24.55 13.67 -10.74
C MET A 1 25.63 12.93 -9.97
N ARG A 2 25.45 12.70 -8.66
CA ARG A 2 26.39 11.99 -7.79
C ARG A 2 25.63 10.88 -7.11
N GLY A 3 25.96 9.64 -7.48
CA GLY A 3 25.28 8.44 -6.98
C GLY A 3 25.88 7.14 -7.52
N ARG A 4 27.18 7.12 -7.85
CA ARG A 4 27.87 5.84 -8.04
C ARG A 4 28.20 5.33 -6.64
N GLY A 5 27.35 4.44 -6.13
CA GLY A 5 27.63 3.68 -4.91
C GLY A 5 28.99 3.00 -5.02
N ASN A 6 29.69 2.91 -3.89
CA ASN A 6 31.00 2.28 -3.80
C ASN A 6 30.92 0.84 -4.35
N PRO A 7 31.70 0.46 -5.39
CA PRO A 7 31.67 -0.89 -5.96
C PRO A 7 32.11 -1.99 -4.98
N ALA A 8 32.62 -1.62 -3.80
CA ALA A 8 33.03 -2.55 -2.74
C ALA A 8 31.89 -3.00 -1.81
N GLU A 9 30.67 -2.46 -1.92
CA GLU A 9 29.54 -2.95 -1.12
C GLU A 9 28.78 -4.08 -1.81
N PRO A 10 28.67 -5.27 -1.21
CA PRO A 10 27.95 -6.38 -1.82
C PRO A 10 26.47 -5.99 -2.01
N THR A 11 26.06 -5.81 -3.27
CA THR A 11 24.68 -5.50 -3.69
C THR A 11 23.78 -6.76 -3.68
N TYR A 12 24.07 -7.71 -2.79
CA TYR A 12 23.35 -8.98 -2.73
C TYR A 12 22.35 -8.95 -1.59
N MET A 13 21.08 -9.18 -1.92
CA MET A 13 20.07 -9.45 -0.90
C MET A 13 20.36 -10.79 -0.23
N THR A 14 20.44 -10.75 1.10
CA THR A 14 20.40 -11.94 1.95
C THR A 14 19.09 -12.70 1.73
N VAL A 15 19.07 -13.99 2.07
CA VAL A 15 17.85 -14.82 1.95
C VAL A 15 16.67 -14.20 2.71
N ARG A 16 16.93 -13.50 3.82
CA ARG A 16 15.87 -12.87 4.61
C ARG A 16 15.32 -11.60 3.99
N GLU A 17 16.19 -10.73 3.45
CA GLU A 17 15.76 -9.54 2.70
C GLU A 17 14.97 -9.93 1.44
N ARG A 18 15.27 -11.08 0.81
CA ARG A 18 14.47 -11.61 -0.31
C ARG A 18 13.06 -12.01 0.10
N ILE A 19 12.92 -12.62 1.29
CA ILE A 19 11.61 -12.99 1.84
C ILE A 19 10.82 -11.72 2.19
N ASP A 20 11.45 -10.76 2.87
CA ASP A 20 10.83 -9.48 3.20
C ASP A 20 10.40 -8.73 1.92
N PHE A 21 11.25 -8.71 0.88
CA PHE A 21 10.91 -8.09 -0.39
C PHE A 21 9.76 -8.81 -1.10
N ALA A 22 9.69 -10.15 -1.06
CA ALA A 22 8.57 -10.91 -1.60
C ALA A 22 7.25 -10.60 -0.87
N ILE A 23 7.29 -10.43 0.46
CA ILE A 23 6.13 -10.01 1.26
C ILE A 23 5.69 -8.60 0.86
N ILE A 24 6.63 -7.66 0.68
CA ILE A 24 6.31 -6.30 0.23
C ILE A 24 5.70 -6.32 -1.18
N ILE A 25 6.22 -7.13 -2.11
CA ILE A 25 5.65 -7.28 -3.45
C ILE A 25 4.21 -7.78 -3.37
N LEU A 26 3.95 -8.81 -2.55
CA LEU A 26 2.62 -9.37 -2.36
C LEU A 26 1.66 -8.33 -1.77
N GLU A 27 2.07 -7.66 -0.68
CA GLU A 27 1.22 -6.70 0.04
C GLU A 27 0.97 -5.42 -0.75
N PHE A 28 2.03 -4.82 -1.31
CA PHE A 28 1.90 -3.66 -2.17
C PHE A 28 1.02 -4.01 -3.37
N GLY A 29 1.31 -5.11 -4.06
CA GLY A 29 0.56 -5.54 -5.22
C GLY A 29 -0.92 -5.80 -4.90
N ALA A 30 -1.22 -6.49 -3.80
CA ALA A 30 -2.58 -6.79 -3.38
C ALA A 30 -3.36 -5.52 -2.97
N LEU A 31 -2.81 -4.69 -2.09
CA LEU A 31 -3.49 -3.48 -1.60
C LEU A 31 -3.72 -2.46 -2.72
N THR A 32 -2.68 -2.20 -3.53
CA THR A 32 -2.78 -1.25 -4.63
C THR A 32 -3.60 -1.80 -5.78
N GLY A 33 -3.51 -3.10 -6.05
CA GLY A 33 -4.34 -3.80 -7.02
C GLY A 33 -5.82 -3.70 -6.67
N VAL A 34 -6.19 -3.87 -5.39
CA VAL A 34 -7.57 -3.70 -4.91
C VAL A 34 -8.05 -2.26 -5.10
N VAL A 35 -7.26 -1.27 -4.68
CA VAL A 35 -7.63 0.14 -4.86
C VAL A 35 -7.82 0.47 -6.36
N ASN A 36 -6.95 -0.08 -7.20
CA ASN A 36 -7.02 0.09 -8.66
C ASN A 36 -8.26 -0.60 -9.26
N SER A 37 -8.53 -1.86 -8.91
CA SER A 37 -9.70 -2.59 -9.40
C SER A 37 -11.00 -1.93 -8.92
N PHE A 38 -11.07 -1.56 -7.65
CA PHE A 38 -12.20 -0.83 -7.09
C PHE A 38 -12.43 0.49 -7.82
N SER A 39 -11.37 1.25 -8.11
CA SER A 39 -11.47 2.50 -8.88
C SER A 39 -12.04 2.27 -10.29
N ILE A 40 -11.62 1.21 -10.98
CA ILE A 40 -12.14 0.83 -12.30
C ILE A 40 -13.61 0.40 -12.23
N LEU A 41 -13.97 -0.39 -11.22
CA LEU A 41 -15.28 -1.02 -11.07
C LEU A 41 -16.26 -0.19 -10.26
N THR A 42 -15.90 1.05 -9.89
CA THR A 42 -16.67 1.90 -8.97
C THR A 42 -18.15 2.00 -9.38
N ALA A 43 -18.43 2.26 -10.65
CA ALA A 43 -19.81 2.35 -11.16
C ALA A 43 -20.58 1.04 -10.93
N GLN A 44 -19.96 -0.10 -11.24
CA GLN A 44 -20.56 -1.43 -11.07
C GLN A 44 -20.84 -1.77 -9.60
N PHE A 45 -20.04 -1.24 -8.67
CA PHE A 45 -20.28 -1.39 -7.24
C PHE A 45 -21.51 -0.61 -6.75
N PHE A 46 -21.80 0.55 -7.34
CA PHE A 46 -22.78 1.51 -6.81
C PHE A 46 -24.08 1.58 -7.62
N GLU A 47 -24.06 1.31 -8.93
CA GLU A 47 -25.23 1.24 -9.82
C GLU A 47 -26.35 0.33 -9.26
N PRO A 48 -26.08 -0.90 -8.77
CA PRO A 48 -27.10 -1.78 -8.19
C PRO A 48 -27.86 -1.19 -6.99
N TYR A 49 -27.29 -0.17 -6.36
CA TYR A 49 -27.87 0.51 -5.21
C TYR A 49 -28.55 1.84 -5.56
N GLY A 50 -28.69 2.15 -6.87
CA GLY A 50 -29.40 3.33 -7.36
C GLY A 50 -28.57 4.62 -7.42
N TYR A 51 -27.23 4.51 -7.34
CA TYR A 51 -26.35 5.66 -7.53
C TYR A 51 -26.11 5.92 -9.01
N SER A 52 -26.04 7.21 -9.40
CA SER A 52 -25.69 7.58 -10.76
C SER A 52 -24.19 7.38 -11.04
N ASP A 53 -23.84 7.21 -12.31
CA ASP A 53 -22.45 7.08 -12.78
C ASP A 53 -21.58 8.25 -12.30
N THR A 54 -22.15 9.46 -12.27
CA THR A 54 -21.45 10.66 -11.80
C THR A 54 -21.09 10.58 -10.32
N ILE A 55 -22.04 10.19 -9.46
CA ILE A 55 -21.79 10.08 -8.01
C ILE A 55 -20.81 8.94 -7.74
N SER A 56 -20.95 7.82 -8.45
CA SER A 56 -20.03 6.69 -8.36
C SER A 56 -18.61 7.10 -8.78
N GLY A 57 -18.45 7.80 -9.90
CA GLY A 57 -17.16 8.33 -10.33
C GLY A 57 -16.54 9.30 -9.31
N LEU A 58 -17.34 10.18 -8.71
CA LEU A 58 -16.89 11.08 -7.64
C LEU A 58 -16.43 10.32 -6.38
N MET A 59 -17.08 9.21 -6.04
CA MET A 59 -16.65 8.36 -4.92
C MET A 59 -15.27 7.73 -5.16
N GLY A 60 -15.04 7.19 -6.37
CA GLY A 60 -13.73 6.69 -6.77
C GLY A 60 -12.66 7.79 -6.81
N ALA A 61 -13.01 8.97 -7.34
CA ALA A 61 -12.12 10.13 -7.32
C ALA A 61 -11.78 10.58 -5.89
N THR A 62 -12.75 10.56 -4.98
CA THR A 62 -12.54 10.92 -3.56
C THR A 62 -11.54 9.98 -2.91
N LEU A 63 -11.66 8.67 -3.15
CA LEU A 63 -10.72 7.68 -2.66
C LEU A 63 -9.29 8.02 -3.08
N LEU A 64 -9.07 8.27 -4.38
CA LEU A 64 -7.74 8.57 -4.91
C LEU A 64 -7.21 9.93 -4.44
N LEU A 65 -8.00 11.00 -4.56
CA LEU A 65 -7.56 12.36 -4.23
C LEU A 65 -7.27 12.53 -2.73
N VAL A 66 -8.15 12.05 -1.86
CA VAL A 66 -7.92 12.11 -0.40
C VAL A 66 -6.70 11.27 -0.05
N GLY A 67 -6.55 10.10 -0.65
CA GLY A 67 -5.38 9.26 -0.43
C GLY A 67 -4.06 9.92 -0.85
N ILE A 68 -4.02 10.60 -2.01
CA ILE A 68 -2.84 11.34 -2.47
C ILE A 68 -2.52 12.49 -1.50
N VAL A 69 -3.52 13.27 -1.09
CA VAL A 69 -3.33 14.38 -0.14
C VAL A 69 -2.82 13.85 1.20
N ALA A 70 -3.43 12.79 1.72
CA ALA A 70 -2.99 12.15 2.96
C ALA A 70 -1.55 11.65 2.85
N ALA A 71 -1.20 10.95 1.76
CA ALA A 71 0.16 10.48 1.50
C ALA A 71 1.16 11.64 1.48
N GLY A 72 0.83 12.73 0.78
CA GLY A 72 1.68 13.93 0.72
C GLY A 72 1.87 14.63 2.07
N ILE A 73 0.85 14.67 2.91
CA ILE A 73 0.94 15.24 4.28
C ILE A 73 1.74 14.32 5.21
N THR A 74 1.56 13.00 5.08
CA THR A 74 2.26 12.04 5.93
C THR A 74 3.71 11.84 5.51
N ALA A 75 4.06 12.02 4.24
CA ALA A 75 5.40 11.76 3.72
C ALA A 75 6.52 12.55 4.46
N PRO A 76 6.38 13.86 4.77
CA PRO A 76 7.35 14.59 5.59
C PRO A 76 7.40 14.15 7.05
N LEU A 77 6.34 13.51 7.56
CA LEU A 77 6.24 13.06 8.95
C LEU A 77 6.99 11.73 9.17
N TYR A 78 7.42 11.07 8.09
CA TYR A 78 8.13 9.80 8.13
C TYR A 78 9.62 9.96 8.32
N ASP A 79 10.01 10.29 9.55
CA ASP A 79 11.39 10.07 9.98
C ASP A 79 11.56 9.55 11.41
N ARG A 80 10.47 9.35 12.19
CA ARG A 80 10.62 9.02 13.62
C ARG A 80 9.65 8.04 14.28
N VAL A 81 8.50 7.66 13.70
CA VAL A 81 7.41 7.07 14.53
C VAL A 81 6.74 5.80 13.96
N LEU A 82 6.89 5.46 12.69
CA LEU A 82 5.88 4.62 12.02
C LEU A 82 6.33 3.24 11.56
N THR A 83 7.54 2.79 11.92
CA THR A 83 8.07 1.48 11.51
C THR A 83 7.37 0.29 12.21
N HIS A 84 6.62 0.50 13.31
CA HIS A 84 6.17 -0.62 14.16
C HIS A 84 4.65 -0.74 14.43
N HIS A 85 3.82 0.25 14.05
CA HIS A 85 2.43 0.35 14.54
C HIS A 85 1.32 0.35 13.49
N LEU A 86 1.62 0.26 12.19
CA LEU A 86 0.60 0.49 11.14
C LEU A 86 -0.01 -0.75 10.50
N GLY A 87 0.58 -1.93 10.69
CA GLY A 87 -0.09 -3.19 10.34
C GLY A 87 -1.44 -3.37 11.07
N LEU A 88 -1.69 -2.57 12.12
CA LEU A 88 -2.95 -2.54 12.86
C LEU A 88 -4.04 -1.72 12.15
N SER A 89 -3.71 -0.72 11.34
CA SER A 89 -4.68 0.17 10.70
C SER A 89 -5.51 -0.53 9.61
N CYS A 90 -4.92 -1.48 8.88
CA CYS A 90 -5.65 -2.29 7.89
C CYS A 90 -6.59 -3.33 8.52
N LYS A 91 -6.30 -3.83 9.73
CA LYS A 91 -7.14 -4.81 10.45
C LYS A 91 -8.49 -4.25 10.89
N ILE A 92 -8.61 -2.93 11.05
CA ILE A 92 -9.81 -2.27 11.62
C ILE A 92 -10.74 -1.73 10.52
N LEU A 93 -10.26 -1.50 9.29
CA LEU A 93 -11.07 -0.90 8.22
C LEU A 93 -11.92 -1.89 7.43
N CYS A 94 -11.45 -3.14 7.26
CA CYS A 94 -12.17 -4.17 6.49
C CYS A 94 -13.60 -4.51 7.02
N PRO A 95 -13.88 -4.53 8.34
CA PRO A 95 -15.25 -4.76 8.83
C PRO A 95 -16.23 -3.60 8.53
N ILE A 96 -15.76 -2.38 8.25
CA ILE A 96 -16.63 -1.20 8.09
C ILE A 96 -17.33 -1.20 6.73
N LEU A 97 -16.71 -1.78 5.70
CA LEU A 97 -17.33 -2.00 4.39
C LEU A 97 -18.49 -3.00 4.42
N ALA A 98 -18.57 -3.85 5.44
CA ALA A 98 -19.67 -4.81 5.58
C ALA A 98 -20.97 -4.16 6.13
N VAL A 99 -20.90 -2.91 6.61
CA VAL A 99 -22.04 -2.14 7.12
C VAL A 99 -22.46 -1.07 6.09
N LEU A 100 -22.58 -1.48 4.83
CA LEU A 100 -23.23 -0.67 3.79
C LEU A 100 -24.72 -0.57 4.11
N LYS A 101 -25.11 0.47 4.84
CA LYS A 101 -26.52 0.90 4.87
C LYS A 101 -26.81 1.65 3.56
N PRO A 102 -27.76 1.17 2.73
CA PRO A 102 -28.19 1.94 1.57
C PRO A 102 -28.80 3.29 2.02
N HIS A 103 -28.56 4.36 1.25
CA HIS A 103 -29.08 5.74 1.41
C HIS A 103 -28.27 6.79 2.21
N ASN A 104 -27.00 6.56 2.56
CA ASN A 104 -26.16 7.65 3.10
C ASN A 104 -24.94 7.95 2.22
N THR A 105 -25.16 8.77 1.18
CA THR A 105 -24.13 9.21 0.23
C THR A 105 -22.95 9.87 0.94
N GLY A 106 -23.21 10.71 1.95
CA GLY A 106 -22.14 11.37 2.72
C GLY A 106 -21.27 10.38 3.50
N ALA A 107 -21.88 9.36 4.11
CA ALA A 107 -21.14 8.30 4.80
C ALA A 107 -20.28 7.47 3.84
N LEU A 108 -20.76 7.23 2.61
CA LEU A 108 -19.98 6.55 1.57
C LEU A 108 -18.77 7.37 1.15
N PHE A 109 -18.92 8.67 0.91
CA PHE A 109 -17.79 9.56 0.63
C PHE A 109 -16.78 9.59 1.76
N ALA A 110 -17.23 9.65 3.02
CA ALA A 110 -16.35 9.57 4.19
C ALA A 110 -15.61 8.23 4.24
N LEU A 111 -16.29 7.12 3.94
CA LEU A 111 -15.67 5.80 3.89
C LEU A 111 -14.62 5.70 2.77
N MET A 112 -14.93 6.20 1.57
CA MET A 112 -13.96 6.28 0.47
C MET A 112 -12.74 7.12 0.85
N ALA A 113 -12.96 8.25 1.52
CA ALA A 113 -11.90 9.13 1.98
C ALA A 113 -10.98 8.44 3.02
N ILE A 114 -11.55 7.72 3.99
CA ILE A 114 -10.78 6.99 5.00
C ILE A 114 -10.02 5.81 4.35
N MET A 115 -10.68 5.06 3.47
CA MET A 115 -10.02 3.98 2.73
C MET A 115 -8.85 4.53 1.93
N GLY A 116 -9.06 5.57 1.12
CA GLY A 116 -8.02 6.23 0.35
C GLY A 116 -6.87 6.73 1.22
N ALA A 117 -7.18 7.45 2.30
CA ALA A 117 -6.18 7.96 3.23
C ALA A 117 -5.35 6.84 3.85
N THR A 118 -5.97 5.74 4.28
CA THR A 118 -5.26 4.64 4.93
C THR A 118 -4.48 3.77 3.96
N SER A 119 -4.97 3.57 2.73
CA SER A 119 -4.30 2.73 1.73
C SER A 119 -3.17 3.47 1.01
N LEU A 120 -3.39 4.70 0.53
CA LEU A 120 -2.40 5.42 -0.28
C LEU A 120 -1.24 5.97 0.57
N THR A 121 -1.44 6.20 1.87
CA THR A 121 -0.34 6.59 2.78
C THR A 121 0.70 5.48 2.98
N MET A 122 0.35 4.21 2.72
CA MET A 122 1.29 3.08 2.77
C MET A 122 2.20 2.99 1.54
N LEU A 123 1.82 3.61 0.41
CA LEU A 123 2.58 3.59 -0.83
C LEU A 123 4.03 4.06 -0.67
N PRO A 124 4.31 5.28 -0.15
CA PRO A 124 5.68 5.76 0.00
C PRO A 124 6.52 4.86 0.91
N VAL A 125 5.93 4.34 1.98
CA VAL A 125 6.61 3.46 2.95
C VAL A 125 7.06 2.16 2.30
N ALA A 126 6.16 1.51 1.55
CA ALA A 126 6.47 0.26 0.86
C ALA A 126 7.54 0.46 -0.22
N LEU A 127 7.48 1.57 -0.96
CA LEU A 127 8.49 1.93 -1.96
C LEU A 127 9.86 2.17 -1.30
N GLU A 128 9.91 2.94 -0.21
CA GLU A 128 11.14 3.22 0.52
C GLU A 128 11.77 1.93 1.07
N LEU A 129 10.98 1.07 1.71
CA LEU A 129 11.47 -0.21 2.23
C LEU A 129 11.94 -1.16 1.11
N ALA A 130 11.29 -1.13 -0.05
CA ALA A 130 11.71 -1.92 -1.20
C ALA A 130 13.04 -1.40 -1.80
N VAL A 131 13.23 -0.08 -1.88
CA VAL A 131 14.51 0.51 -2.29
C VAL A 131 15.62 0.13 -1.30
N GLU A 132 15.32 0.17 -0.01
CA GLU A 132 16.24 -0.18 1.08
C GLU A 132 16.72 -1.63 0.97
N LEU A 133 15.80 -2.58 0.81
CA LEU A 133 16.11 -4.01 0.72
C LEU A 133 16.90 -4.35 -0.57
N THR A 134 16.41 -3.85 -1.71
CA THR A 134 16.98 -4.19 -3.02
C THR A 134 18.26 -3.42 -3.35
N ARG A 135 18.50 -2.29 -2.68
CA ARG A 135 19.58 -1.34 -2.99
C ARG A 135 19.50 -0.83 -4.44
N ASN A 136 18.31 -0.89 -5.05
CA ASN A 136 18.04 -0.49 -6.42
C ASN A 136 16.62 0.11 -6.50
N ALA A 137 16.55 1.45 -6.55
CA ALA A 137 15.29 2.17 -6.56
C ALA A 137 14.43 1.90 -7.80
N ASP A 138 15.06 1.89 -8.98
CA ASP A 138 14.34 1.71 -10.25
C ASP A 138 13.81 0.28 -10.38
N GLY A 139 14.64 -0.71 -10.04
CA GLY A 139 14.28 -2.12 -10.11
C GLY A 139 13.17 -2.49 -9.12
N SER A 140 13.28 -2.05 -7.87
CA SER A 140 12.25 -2.32 -6.86
C SER A 140 10.91 -1.68 -7.21
N SER A 141 10.91 -0.40 -7.58
CA SER A 141 9.70 0.31 -7.97
C SER A 141 9.02 -0.33 -9.18
N ALA A 142 9.79 -0.72 -10.20
CA ALA A 142 9.25 -1.40 -11.39
C ALA A 142 8.58 -2.73 -11.03
N ILE A 143 9.19 -3.54 -10.15
CA ILE A 143 8.61 -4.82 -9.70
C ILE A 143 7.32 -4.59 -8.89
N LEU A 144 7.30 -3.59 -8.00
CA LEU A 144 6.12 -3.27 -7.21
C LEU A 144 4.95 -2.81 -8.07
N TRP A 145 5.18 -1.90 -9.02
CA TRP A 145 4.14 -1.46 -9.95
C TRP A 145 3.72 -2.55 -10.93
N PHE A 146 4.63 -3.45 -11.33
CA PHE A 146 4.27 -4.64 -12.09
C PHE A 146 3.30 -5.53 -11.30
N ALA A 147 3.58 -5.80 -10.02
CA ALA A 147 2.71 -6.57 -9.16
C ALA A 147 1.34 -5.89 -8.97
N CYS A 148 1.31 -4.57 -8.74
CA CYS A 148 0.06 -3.79 -8.70
C CYS A 148 -0.81 -4.00 -9.94
N ASN A 149 -0.23 -3.88 -11.13
CA ASN A 149 -0.97 -4.07 -12.38
C ASN A 149 -1.42 -5.53 -12.56
N LEU A 150 -0.57 -6.50 -12.23
CA LEU A 150 -0.91 -7.92 -12.29
C LEU A 150 -2.11 -8.25 -11.40
N PHE A 151 -2.06 -7.85 -10.13
CA PHE A 151 -3.18 -8.04 -9.20
C PHE A 151 -4.42 -7.24 -9.63
N GLY A 152 -4.26 -6.01 -10.10
CA GLY A 152 -5.37 -5.21 -10.63
C GLY A 152 -6.11 -5.92 -11.76
N ILE A 153 -5.39 -6.51 -12.72
CA ILE A 153 -6.01 -7.31 -13.80
C ILE A 153 -6.73 -8.53 -13.23
N ILE A 154 -6.08 -9.29 -12.34
CA ILE A 154 -6.67 -10.48 -11.71
C ILE A 154 -7.96 -10.11 -10.98
N PHE A 155 -7.95 -9.06 -10.17
CA PHE A 155 -9.11 -8.63 -9.40
C PHE A 155 -10.23 -8.15 -10.32
N VAL A 156 -9.94 -7.34 -11.34
CA VAL A 156 -10.99 -6.91 -12.28
C VAL A 156 -11.69 -8.12 -12.93
N LEU A 157 -10.92 -9.12 -13.35
CA LEU A 157 -11.48 -10.33 -13.96
C LEU A 157 -12.28 -11.19 -12.97
N VAL A 158 -11.75 -11.41 -11.77
CA VAL A 158 -12.41 -12.22 -10.74
C VAL A 158 -13.66 -11.52 -10.22
N GLU A 159 -13.61 -10.22 -9.97
CA GLU A 159 -14.75 -9.44 -9.51
C GLU A 159 -15.86 -9.35 -10.56
N GLY A 160 -15.49 -9.20 -11.84
CA GLY A 160 -16.42 -9.29 -12.95
C GLY A 160 -17.11 -10.66 -13.01
N ALA A 161 -16.36 -11.75 -12.81
CA ALA A 161 -16.92 -13.11 -12.76
C ALA A 161 -17.77 -13.40 -11.51
N LEU A 162 -17.54 -12.66 -10.42
CA LEU A 162 -18.28 -12.77 -9.16
C LEU A 162 -19.53 -11.88 -9.12
N ARG A 163 -19.79 -11.08 -10.17
CA ARG A 163 -20.99 -10.26 -10.26
C ARG A 163 -22.24 -11.13 -10.16
N ALA A 164 -23.19 -10.70 -9.33
CA ALA A 164 -24.44 -11.42 -9.15
C ALA A 164 -25.26 -11.34 -10.45
N PRO A 165 -26.12 -12.33 -10.75
CA PRO A 165 -26.99 -12.27 -11.92
C PRO A 165 -28.11 -11.23 -11.75
N ASP A 166 -28.76 -10.84 -12.85
CA ASP A 166 -29.96 -10.00 -12.92
C ASP A 166 -31.13 -10.47 -12.04
N THR A 167 -31.14 -11.73 -11.61
CA THR A 167 -32.18 -12.30 -10.74
C THR A 167 -31.90 -12.08 -9.25
N ALA A 168 -30.74 -11.52 -8.89
CA ALA A 168 -30.37 -11.21 -7.51
C ALA A 168 -31.10 -9.96 -6.98
N ASN A 169 -31.05 -9.75 -5.65
CA ASN A 169 -31.63 -8.57 -5.01
C ASN A 169 -30.56 -7.84 -4.15
N PRO A 170 -30.09 -6.64 -4.56
CA PRO A 170 -30.35 -5.99 -5.84
C PRO A 170 -29.70 -6.74 -7.03
N PRO A 171 -30.22 -6.58 -8.26
CA PRO A 171 -29.67 -7.23 -9.45
C PRO A 171 -28.23 -6.76 -9.71
N GLU A 172 -27.38 -7.61 -10.27
CA GLU A 172 -26.01 -7.24 -10.68
C GLU A 172 -25.11 -6.74 -9.52
N ASN A 173 -25.48 -7.04 -8.27
CA ASN A 173 -24.70 -6.63 -7.10
C ASN A 173 -23.32 -7.28 -7.04
N MET A 174 -22.35 -6.52 -6.54
CA MET A 174 -20.97 -6.95 -6.40
C MET A 174 -20.64 -7.45 -4.98
N ARG A 175 -21.62 -7.96 -4.22
CA ARG A 175 -21.39 -8.38 -2.83
C ARG A 175 -20.35 -9.50 -2.71
N ARG A 176 -20.35 -10.46 -3.65
CA ARG A 176 -19.37 -11.55 -3.67
C ARG A 176 -17.97 -11.03 -3.99
N ALA A 177 -17.86 -10.05 -4.90
CA ALA A 177 -16.60 -9.37 -5.20
C ALA A 177 -16.03 -8.65 -3.96
N LEU A 178 -16.86 -7.92 -3.21
CA LEU A 178 -16.42 -7.29 -1.95
C LEU A 178 -15.94 -8.30 -0.92
N ILE A 179 -16.64 -9.43 -0.77
CA ILE A 179 -16.23 -10.51 0.15
C ILE A 179 -14.89 -11.11 -0.31
N PHE A 180 -14.71 -11.32 -1.62
CA PHE A 180 -13.46 -11.81 -2.19
C PHE A 180 -12.30 -10.85 -1.91
N GLN A 181 -12.45 -9.55 -2.19
CA GLN A 181 -11.41 -8.57 -1.89
C GLN A 181 -11.05 -8.56 -0.40
N GLY A 182 -12.07 -8.49 0.47
CA GLY A 182 -11.86 -8.49 1.92
C GLY A 182 -11.18 -9.76 2.43
N ALA A 183 -11.59 -10.93 1.94
CA ALA A 183 -10.96 -12.20 2.29
C ALA A 183 -9.52 -12.28 1.79
N PHE A 184 -9.26 -11.81 0.57
CA PHE A 184 -7.93 -11.80 -0.04
C PHE A 184 -6.98 -10.91 0.76
N ILE A 185 -7.36 -9.66 1.03
CA ILE A 185 -6.54 -8.72 1.82
C ILE A 185 -6.30 -9.25 3.22
N CYS A 186 -7.34 -9.75 3.90
CA CYS A 186 -7.19 -10.35 5.23
C CYS A 186 -6.20 -11.54 5.20
N GLY A 187 -6.25 -12.35 4.15
CA GLY A 187 -5.33 -13.46 3.94
C GLY A 187 -3.90 -13.01 3.72
N THR A 188 -3.67 -12.01 2.87
CA THR A 188 -2.31 -11.52 2.61
C THR A 188 -1.73 -10.79 3.83
N THR A 189 -2.54 -10.01 4.54
CA THR A 189 -2.12 -9.24 5.73
C THR A 189 -1.48 -10.11 6.81
N VAL A 190 -1.79 -11.42 6.86
CA VAL A 190 -1.11 -12.36 7.77
C VAL A 190 0.40 -12.42 7.52
N PHE A 191 0.83 -12.32 6.25
CA PHE A 191 2.25 -12.32 5.89
C PHE A 191 2.99 -11.07 6.36
N VAL A 192 2.29 -9.94 6.59
CA VAL A 192 2.89 -8.75 7.22
C VAL A 192 3.44 -9.07 8.60
N ALA A 193 2.84 -10.01 9.34
CA ALA A 193 3.36 -10.42 10.65
C ALA A 193 4.73 -11.13 10.56
N ALA A 194 5.08 -11.67 9.38
CA ALA A 194 6.39 -12.26 9.13
C ALA A 194 7.44 -11.24 8.64
N LEU A 195 7.01 -10.02 8.30
CA LEU A 195 7.89 -8.94 7.85
C LEU A 195 8.70 -8.41 9.03
N GLN A 196 10.03 -8.52 8.96
CA GLN A 196 10.89 -7.98 10.02
C GLN A 196 11.25 -6.51 9.81
N GLY A 197 11.24 -6.04 8.56
CA GLY A 197 11.35 -4.61 8.23
C GLY A 197 12.62 -3.92 8.72
N LYS A 198 13.71 -4.67 9.00
CA LYS A 198 14.95 -4.08 9.54
C LYS A 198 15.64 -3.22 8.48
N GLN A 199 15.73 -1.91 8.71
CA GLN A 199 16.37 -0.92 7.85
C GLN A 199 17.90 -0.94 8.00
N ARG A 200 18.53 -2.02 7.53
CA ARG A 200 19.96 -2.27 7.75
C ARG A 200 20.90 -1.27 7.08
N ARG A 201 20.53 -0.66 5.95
CA ARG A 201 21.41 0.31 5.28
C ARG A 201 21.40 1.64 6.02
N ARG A 202 20.23 2.10 6.44
CA ARG A 202 20.09 3.29 7.29
C ARG A 202 20.87 3.16 8.61
N GLU A 203 20.78 2.01 9.27
CA GLU A 203 21.57 1.71 10.47
C GLU A 203 23.09 1.76 10.21
N MET A 204 23.57 1.20 9.09
CA MET A 204 25.00 1.23 8.74
C MET A 204 25.49 2.65 8.39
N ASP A 205 24.69 3.45 7.70
CA ASP A 205 25.02 4.84 7.36
C ASP A 205 25.06 5.71 8.62
N GLU A 206 24.15 5.51 9.57
CA GLU A 206 24.16 6.18 10.88
C GLU A 206 25.39 5.79 11.72
N LEU A 207 25.80 4.52 11.71
CA LEU A 207 27.00 4.04 12.42
C LEU A 207 28.27 4.65 11.82
N ARG A 208 28.42 4.66 10.50
CA ARG A 208 29.58 5.28 9.83
C ARG A 208 29.65 6.78 10.07
N MET A 209 28.51 7.47 10.08
CA MET A 209 28.46 8.89 10.41
C MET A 209 28.95 9.15 11.84
N LYS A 210 28.57 8.29 12.80
CA LYS A 210 29.08 8.35 14.18
C LYS A 210 30.59 8.10 14.24
N GLU A 211 31.10 7.11 13.51
CA GLU A 211 32.54 6.83 13.43
C GLU A 211 33.33 8.02 12.87
N VAL A 212 32.85 8.66 11.79
CA VAL A 212 33.49 9.85 11.20
C VAL A 212 33.48 11.03 12.17
N ILE A 213 32.35 11.30 12.85
CA ILE A 213 32.25 12.36 13.86
C ILE A 213 33.19 12.07 15.05
N GLN A 214 33.31 10.80 15.44
CA GLN A 214 34.16 10.39 16.55
C GLN A 214 35.65 10.46 16.19
N GLN A 215 36.02 10.18 14.94
CA GLN A 215 37.35 10.43 14.41
C GLN A 215 37.70 11.93 14.39
N ASP A 216 36.82 12.79 13.85
CA ASP A 216 37.03 14.25 13.81
C ASP A 216 37.17 14.85 15.23
N ASN A 217 36.35 14.39 16.17
CA ASN A 217 36.46 14.81 17.58
C ASN A 217 37.77 14.34 18.24
N SER A 218 38.25 13.14 17.90
CA SER A 218 39.53 12.62 18.42
C SER A 218 40.73 13.42 17.87
N GLU A 219 40.71 13.78 16.59
CA GLU A 219 41.75 14.61 15.98
C GLU A 219 41.79 16.02 16.59
N ARG A 220 40.63 16.65 16.84
CA ARG A 220 40.57 17.96 17.53
C ARG A 220 41.04 17.94 18.98
N SER A 221 40.95 16.80 19.67
CA SER A 221 41.40 16.69 21.07
C SER A 221 42.91 16.54 21.23
N LEU A 222 43.63 16.27 20.13
CA LEU A 222 45.08 16.11 20.09
C LEU A 222 45.83 17.38 19.61
N THR A 223 45.10 18.42 19.20
CA THR A 223 45.61 19.74 18.81
C THR A 223 45.30 20.79 19.86
#